data_AF-A0A6A5T9C6-F1
#
_entry.id   AF-A0A6A5T9C6-F1
#
_cell.length_a   1.000
_cell.length_b   1.000
_cell.length_c   1.000
_cell.angle_alpha   90.00
_cell.angle_beta   90.00
_cell.angle_gamma   90.00
#
_symmetry.space_group_name_H-M   'P 1'
#
loop_
_entity.id
_entity.type
_entity.pdbx_description
1 polymer ?
#
loop_
_entity_poly.entity_id
_entity_poly.type
_entity_poly.pdbx_seq_one_letter_code
_entity_poly.pdbx_strand_id
1 'polypeptide(L)'
;MKRSDLAAINTQDIFPSNLWIPFKDNAKPPGAANDILLTPGCHLIASLGTAASLDYTFGGPTATPSKALIRKSSDQPDSNDSASTPAMAPCGRSFGPLSIANFGFSFADQTFSLHLDATLQIGPIGFGVLGLKFDFLIPQKATIDDILHISPDTHIDGLKAEFDQPPIIVAGLFEKTDGIWRGGVDVSMEPYTFMAVGSYGNMYEDDQGRVWAEGTPAPQPPSKTAPSSFKSVFFYGALDGPIVDLGFMEVVAVKLGFGYNTFLRNPDLTNMSAFPMLKDQANALAPGSSNSQNPLILLSSFCQGDAQNPAWVTPKNDILWFAVGMTIVAFEMLTVTAIVLVQVQPSVILDIFADAVAAMPGDGTKADDSFVYVEFQIVASVDFERGSMIVDGKLTPNSFILDPACHLGGQFGMRYWFGNSIYAGDWVYTVGGYHPAYKAPPQYPVCDRLSISWSIDSNLSVTGSAYFAITPKAAMGGGALHAVFSLGPLDAHFDAYADFLITFNKFYFQGDVGLSVGVGFTMDL
;
A
#
# COMPACT_ATOMS: atom_id res chain seq x y z
N MET A 1 31.77 -28.50 -6.62
CA MET A 1 33.23 -28.31 -6.65
C MET A 1 33.64 -27.26 -5.63
N LYS A 2 34.74 -27.53 -4.92
CA LYS A 2 35.39 -26.57 -4.03
C LYS A 2 36.34 -25.66 -4.79
N ARG A 3 36.79 -24.57 -4.16
CA ARG A 3 37.77 -23.64 -4.76
C ARG A 3 39.07 -24.34 -5.17
N SER A 4 39.54 -25.31 -4.38
CA SER A 4 40.71 -26.14 -4.71
C SER A 4 40.54 -26.95 -5.99
N ASP A 5 39.33 -27.49 -6.22
CA ASP A 5 39.04 -28.36 -7.35
C ASP A 5 39.00 -27.55 -8.65
N LEU A 6 38.35 -26.39 -8.60
CA LEU A 6 38.31 -25.45 -9.73
C LEU A 6 39.70 -24.88 -10.04
N ALA A 7 40.52 -24.59 -9.03
CA ALA A 7 41.89 -24.13 -9.23
C ALA A 7 42.79 -25.20 -9.88
N ALA A 8 42.53 -26.48 -9.64
CA ALA A 8 43.25 -27.57 -10.31
C ALA A 8 42.82 -27.70 -11.78
N ILE A 9 41.52 -27.57 -12.07
CA ILE A 9 40.94 -27.70 -13.42
C ILE A 9 41.25 -26.48 -14.31
N ASN A 10 41.14 -25.27 -13.76
CA ASN A 10 41.39 -24.01 -14.47
C ASN A 10 42.89 -23.69 -14.52
N THR A 11 43.69 -24.63 -15.02
CA THR A 11 45.11 -24.47 -15.29
C THR A 11 45.36 -24.58 -16.79
N GLN A 12 46.35 -23.86 -17.31
CA GLN A 12 46.68 -23.92 -18.74
C GLN A 12 47.12 -25.32 -19.20
N ASP A 13 47.58 -26.16 -18.27
CA ASP A 13 47.99 -27.53 -18.53
C ASP A 13 46.79 -28.47 -18.80
N ILE A 14 45.59 -28.12 -18.34
CA ILE A 14 44.37 -28.92 -18.52
C ILE A 14 43.46 -28.29 -19.58
N PHE A 15 43.18 -26.99 -19.47
CA PHE A 15 42.36 -26.26 -20.44
C PHE A 15 43.01 -24.92 -20.79
N PRO A 16 42.99 -24.51 -22.07
CA PRO A 16 43.34 -23.15 -22.43
C PRO A 16 42.41 -22.16 -21.71
N SER A 17 42.91 -20.95 -21.43
CA SER A 17 42.22 -19.99 -20.54
C SER A 17 40.83 -19.55 -21.01
N ASN A 18 40.50 -19.74 -22.29
CA ASN A 18 39.18 -19.50 -22.85
C ASN A 18 38.16 -20.63 -22.57
N LEU A 19 38.60 -21.78 -22.05
CA LEU A 19 37.77 -22.93 -21.68
C LEU A 19 37.72 -23.14 -20.16
N TRP A 20 38.31 -22.24 -19.37
CA TRP A 20 38.21 -22.30 -17.92
C TRP A 20 36.75 -22.18 -17.47
N ILE A 21 36.37 -22.97 -16.46
CA ILE A 21 35.03 -22.97 -15.90
C ILE A 21 34.87 -21.69 -15.08
N PRO A 22 34.02 -20.74 -15.51
CA PRO A 22 33.78 -19.52 -14.75
C PRO A 22 32.96 -19.85 -13.50
N PHE A 23 33.23 -19.17 -12.38
CA PHE A 23 32.50 -19.35 -11.13
C PHE A 23 32.29 -18.00 -10.42
N LYS A 24 31.26 -17.92 -9.56
CA LYS A 24 30.93 -16.73 -8.78
C LYS A 24 31.46 -16.87 -7.36
N ASP A 25 32.40 -16.02 -6.97
CA ASP A 25 33.02 -16.08 -5.65
C ASP A 25 32.39 -15.04 -4.70
N ASN A 26 31.34 -15.46 -3.98
CA ASN A 26 30.70 -14.63 -2.97
C ASN A 26 31.49 -14.70 -1.65
N ALA A 27 32.66 -14.03 -1.62
CA ALA A 27 33.55 -13.80 -0.47
C ALA A 27 33.18 -14.53 0.85
N LYS A 28 33.51 -15.83 0.94
CA LYS A 28 33.57 -16.59 2.20
C LYS A 28 35.02 -17.01 2.48
N PRO A 29 35.43 -17.10 3.76
CA PRO A 29 36.81 -17.44 4.10
C PRO A 29 37.23 -18.78 3.46
N PRO A 30 38.40 -18.84 2.79
CA PRO A 30 38.90 -20.07 2.20
C PRO A 30 39.01 -21.19 3.25
N GLY A 31 38.52 -22.40 2.95
CA GLY A 31 38.69 -23.57 3.82
C GLY A 31 37.59 -23.84 4.85
N ALA A 32 36.49 -23.09 4.85
CA ALA A 32 35.30 -23.47 5.62
C ALA A 32 34.68 -24.78 5.09
N ALA A 33 33.99 -25.56 5.94
CA ALA A 33 33.28 -26.78 5.53
C ALA A 33 32.26 -26.54 4.40
N ASN A 34 31.84 -25.29 4.19
CA ASN A 34 30.92 -24.83 3.15
C ASN A 34 31.61 -24.11 1.97
N ASP A 35 32.89 -24.39 1.68
CA ASP A 35 33.65 -23.85 0.53
C ASP A 35 33.24 -24.50 -0.81
N ILE A 36 31.94 -24.59 -1.08
CA ILE A 36 31.38 -25.11 -2.33
C ILE A 36 31.06 -23.92 -3.23
N LEU A 37 31.73 -23.84 -4.39
CA LEU A 37 31.54 -22.77 -5.38
C LEU A 37 30.57 -23.15 -6.51
N LEU A 38 30.51 -24.44 -6.84
CA LEU A 38 29.53 -25.01 -7.77
C LEU A 38 28.83 -26.17 -7.07
N THR A 39 27.51 -26.14 -7.00
CA THR A 39 26.71 -27.24 -6.47
C THR A 39 26.74 -28.45 -7.42
N PRO A 40 26.45 -29.67 -6.95
CA PRO A 40 26.21 -30.80 -7.86
C PRO A 40 24.93 -30.55 -8.67
N GLY A 41 24.99 -30.71 -10.00
CA GLY A 41 23.83 -30.54 -10.87
C GLY A 41 24.22 -30.15 -12.30
N CYS A 42 23.21 -29.85 -13.11
CA CYS A 42 23.41 -29.19 -14.40
C CYS A 42 23.39 -27.67 -14.19
N HIS A 43 24.31 -26.96 -14.82
CA HIS A 43 24.47 -25.52 -14.68
C HIS A 43 24.47 -24.85 -16.04
N LEU A 44 23.84 -23.68 -16.13
CA LEU A 44 24.02 -22.74 -17.23
C LEU A 44 24.65 -21.47 -16.66
N ILE A 45 25.90 -21.24 -17.06
CA ILE A 45 26.72 -20.15 -16.52
C ILE A 45 26.91 -19.11 -17.62
N ALA A 46 26.47 -17.89 -17.35
CA ALA A 46 26.80 -16.74 -18.20
C ALA A 46 27.97 -15.98 -17.60
N SER A 47 29.02 -15.81 -18.40
CA SER A 47 30.22 -15.07 -18.04
C SER A 47 30.33 -13.77 -18.81
N LEU A 48 30.80 -12.74 -18.11
CA LEU A 48 31.19 -11.47 -18.71
C LEU A 48 32.72 -11.38 -18.60
N GLY A 49 33.43 -11.88 -19.62
CA GLY A 49 34.87 -12.13 -19.52
C GLY A 49 35.17 -13.46 -18.82
N THR A 50 36.11 -13.47 -17.87
CA THR A 50 36.55 -14.69 -17.16
C THR A 50 35.78 -14.98 -15.87
N ALA A 51 34.90 -14.07 -15.43
CA ALA A 51 34.10 -14.23 -14.22
C ALA A 51 32.65 -14.62 -14.56
N ALA A 52 32.07 -15.51 -13.76
CA ALA A 52 30.65 -15.83 -13.87
C ALA A 52 29.80 -14.67 -13.31
N SER A 53 28.93 -14.12 -14.14
CA SER A 53 27.96 -13.09 -13.72
C SER A 53 26.70 -13.72 -13.16
N LEU A 54 26.26 -14.83 -13.78
CA LEU A 54 25.10 -15.61 -13.39
C LEU A 54 25.42 -17.11 -13.50
N ASP A 55 25.02 -17.87 -12.48
CA ASP A 55 25.07 -19.32 -12.46
C ASP A 55 23.65 -19.84 -12.17
N TYR A 56 23.03 -20.44 -13.18
CA TYR A 56 21.69 -21.02 -13.08
C TYR A 56 21.80 -22.54 -12.92
N THR A 57 21.41 -23.06 -11.76
CA THR A 57 21.39 -24.50 -11.48
C THR A 57 20.02 -25.09 -11.78
N PHE A 58 19.95 -26.03 -12.72
CA PHE A 58 18.70 -26.73 -13.04
C PHE A 58 18.22 -27.57 -11.86
N GLY A 59 16.95 -27.41 -11.46
CA GLY A 59 16.36 -28.13 -10.32
C GLY A 59 16.93 -27.71 -8.96
N GLY A 60 17.71 -26.62 -8.91
CA GLY A 60 18.22 -26.04 -7.67
C GLY A 60 17.17 -25.21 -6.92
N PRO A 61 17.41 -24.88 -5.64
CA PRO A 61 16.54 -23.96 -4.89
C PRO A 61 16.50 -22.58 -5.55
N THR A 62 15.31 -21.99 -5.64
CA THR A 62 15.05 -20.68 -6.26
C THR A 62 16.00 -19.61 -5.71
N ALA A 63 16.71 -18.92 -6.59
CA ALA A 63 17.68 -17.91 -6.18
C ALA A 63 16.98 -16.69 -5.54
N THR A 64 17.51 -16.19 -4.43
CA THR A 64 17.08 -14.92 -3.84
C THR A 64 17.47 -13.79 -4.79
N PRO A 65 16.58 -12.81 -5.09
CA PRO A 65 16.90 -11.70 -5.98
C PRO A 65 18.15 -10.96 -5.50
N SER A 66 19.03 -10.64 -6.45
CA SER A 66 20.29 -9.98 -6.16
C SER A 66 20.05 -8.52 -5.74
N LYS A 67 20.35 -8.21 -4.47
CA LYS A 67 20.40 -6.82 -3.95
C LYS A 67 21.68 -6.15 -4.47
N ALA A 68 21.65 -5.50 -5.63
CA ALA A 68 22.74 -4.62 -6.05
C ALA A 68 22.22 -3.38 -6.81
N LEU A 69 22.41 -2.21 -6.18
CA LEU A 69 22.29 -0.83 -6.65
C LEU A 69 20.97 -0.44 -7.35
N ILE A 70 20.03 -0.11 -6.48
CA ILE A 70 18.73 0.50 -6.69
C ILE A 70 18.84 1.86 -7.41
N ARG A 71 18.49 1.91 -8.70
CA ARG A 71 17.45 2.84 -9.16
C ARG A 71 16.16 2.04 -9.18
N LYS A 72 15.20 2.45 -8.36
CA LYS A 72 14.15 1.61 -7.78
C LYS A 72 13.05 1.31 -8.82
N SER A 73 13.19 0.24 -9.59
CA SER A 73 12.02 -0.48 -10.15
C SER A 73 11.66 -1.59 -9.18
N SER A 74 10.64 -1.34 -8.35
CA SER A 74 10.05 -2.36 -7.49
C SER A 74 9.11 -3.23 -8.32
N ASP A 75 9.67 -4.22 -9.03
CA ASP A 75 8.91 -5.39 -9.45
C ASP A 75 9.17 -6.49 -8.43
N GLN A 76 8.22 -6.69 -7.52
CA GLN A 76 8.12 -7.95 -6.79
C GLN A 76 7.43 -8.96 -7.71
N PRO A 77 7.94 -10.20 -7.84
CA PRO A 77 7.19 -11.25 -8.48
C PRO A 77 6.07 -11.72 -7.54
N ASP A 78 4.83 -11.71 -8.04
CA ASP A 78 3.69 -12.36 -7.42
C ASP A 78 3.94 -13.87 -7.31
N SER A 79 3.77 -14.39 -6.10
CA SER A 79 3.88 -15.81 -5.78
C SER A 79 2.54 -16.49 -6.01
N ASN A 80 2.35 -17.11 -7.17
CA ASN A 80 1.63 -18.37 -7.35
C ASN A 80 1.60 -18.74 -8.84
N ASP A 81 2.70 -19.29 -9.33
CA ASP A 81 2.61 -20.25 -10.42
C ASP A 81 3.79 -21.20 -10.37
N SER A 82 3.59 -22.40 -10.90
CA SER A 82 4.57 -23.50 -10.86
C SER A 82 5.75 -23.29 -11.82
N ALA A 83 6.04 -22.04 -12.18
CA ALA A 83 7.16 -21.61 -13.01
C ALA A 83 8.29 -21.07 -12.10
N SER A 84 9.52 -21.51 -12.36
CA SER A 84 10.70 -21.05 -11.62
C SER A 84 10.89 -19.53 -11.79
N THR A 85 10.92 -18.79 -10.68
CA THR A 85 11.27 -17.35 -10.69
C THR A 85 12.63 -17.17 -11.38
N PRO A 86 12.76 -16.24 -12.35
CA PRO A 86 13.99 -16.11 -13.13
C PRO A 86 15.17 -15.71 -12.26
N ALA A 87 16.32 -16.36 -12.47
CA ALA A 87 17.55 -15.96 -11.82
C ALA A 87 18.16 -14.78 -12.59
N MET A 88 18.08 -13.58 -12.00
CA MET A 88 18.59 -12.34 -12.61
C MET A 88 19.99 -11.97 -12.12
N ALA A 89 20.81 -11.39 -12.99
CA ALA A 89 22.11 -10.81 -12.69
C ALA A 89 22.33 -9.46 -13.40
N PRO A 90 23.10 -8.55 -12.78
CA PRO A 90 23.47 -7.28 -13.41
C PRO A 90 24.42 -7.50 -14.60
N CYS A 91 24.14 -6.78 -15.69
CA CYS A 91 24.94 -6.72 -16.91
C CYS A 91 25.66 -5.37 -17.04
N GLY A 92 24.91 -4.26 -16.87
CA GLY A 92 25.42 -2.90 -16.96
C GLY A 92 26.11 -2.55 -18.28
N ARG A 93 25.60 -3.04 -19.42
CA ARG A 93 26.21 -2.84 -20.75
C ARG A 93 25.41 -1.85 -21.58
N SER A 94 26.11 -0.93 -22.24
CA SER A 94 25.52 0.03 -23.17
C SER A 94 26.15 -0.10 -24.56
N PHE A 95 25.30 -0.07 -25.58
CA PHE A 95 25.62 -0.15 -27.00
C PHE A 95 25.00 1.06 -27.71
N GLY A 96 25.71 2.19 -27.68
CA GLY A 96 25.18 3.46 -28.19
C GLY A 96 23.92 3.88 -27.44
N PRO A 97 22.77 4.09 -28.11
CA PRO A 97 21.52 4.47 -27.44
C PRO A 97 20.88 3.32 -26.64
N LEU A 98 21.26 2.06 -26.89
CA LEU A 98 20.69 0.88 -26.20
C LEU A 98 21.48 0.58 -24.93
N SER A 99 20.81 0.33 -23.80
CA SER A 99 21.43 -0.12 -22.55
C SER A 99 20.68 -1.33 -21.99
N ILE A 100 21.44 -2.35 -21.58
CA ILE A 100 20.97 -3.57 -20.92
C ILE A 100 21.46 -3.53 -19.47
N ALA A 101 20.51 -3.33 -18.55
CA ALA A 101 20.81 -3.23 -17.12
C ALA A 101 21.06 -4.61 -16.52
N ASN A 102 20.15 -5.56 -16.77
CA ASN A 102 20.18 -6.91 -16.22
C ASN A 102 19.86 -7.95 -17.30
N PHE A 103 20.25 -9.19 -17.04
CA PHE A 103 19.81 -10.35 -17.79
C PHE A 103 19.51 -11.49 -16.82
N GLY A 104 18.68 -12.45 -17.23
CA GLY A 104 18.41 -13.63 -16.42
C GLY A 104 17.91 -14.81 -17.21
N PHE A 105 17.85 -15.95 -16.53
CA PHE A 105 17.41 -17.22 -17.10
C PHE A 105 16.31 -17.85 -16.26
N SER A 106 15.36 -18.48 -16.94
CA SER A 106 14.42 -19.43 -16.35
C SER A 106 14.29 -20.65 -17.26
N PHE A 107 13.94 -21.80 -16.68
CA PHE A 107 13.63 -23.00 -17.43
C PHE A 107 12.43 -23.70 -16.81
N ALA A 108 11.37 -23.87 -17.61
CA ALA A 108 10.14 -24.57 -17.24
C ALA A 108 9.55 -25.22 -18.49
N ASP A 109 8.96 -26.41 -18.35
CA ASP A 109 8.22 -27.10 -19.42
C ASP A 109 8.93 -27.16 -20.77
N GLN A 110 10.22 -27.52 -20.77
CA GLN A 110 11.10 -27.60 -21.96
C GLN A 110 11.41 -26.25 -22.62
N THR A 111 10.99 -25.14 -22.03
CA THR A 111 11.26 -23.80 -22.53
C THR A 111 12.36 -23.15 -21.70
N PHE A 112 13.44 -22.74 -22.36
CA PHE A 112 14.47 -21.88 -21.79
C PHE A 112 14.14 -20.44 -22.12
N SER A 113 14.04 -19.57 -21.13
CA SER A 113 13.74 -18.15 -21.33
C SER A 113 14.95 -17.30 -20.96
N LEU A 114 15.38 -16.43 -21.88
CA LEU A 114 16.31 -15.34 -21.62
C LEU A 114 15.51 -14.07 -21.32
N HIS A 115 15.67 -13.52 -20.14
CA HIS A 115 15.04 -12.26 -19.69
C HIS A 115 16.05 -11.12 -19.81
N LEU A 116 15.62 -9.95 -20.29
CA LEU A 116 16.46 -8.76 -20.43
C LEU A 116 15.77 -7.49 -19.93
N ASP A 117 16.50 -6.70 -19.15
CA ASP A 117 16.06 -5.34 -18.80
C ASP A 117 16.73 -4.34 -19.75
N ALA A 118 16.01 -3.95 -20.80
CA ALA A 118 16.53 -3.13 -21.88
C ALA A 118 15.89 -1.73 -21.94
N THR A 119 16.72 -0.73 -22.24
CA THR A 119 16.34 0.68 -22.42
C THR A 119 16.99 1.27 -23.67
N LEU A 120 16.29 2.15 -24.38
CA LEU A 120 16.75 2.83 -25.58
C LEU A 120 16.62 4.35 -25.38
N GLN A 121 17.74 5.06 -25.32
CA GLN A 121 17.78 6.51 -25.16
C GLN A 121 17.95 7.22 -26.50
N ILE A 122 16.99 8.07 -26.88
CA ILE A 122 17.03 8.90 -28.09
C ILE A 122 16.90 10.37 -27.68
N GLY A 123 18.04 11.03 -27.46
CA GLY A 123 18.08 12.41 -26.98
C GLY A 123 17.46 12.51 -25.57
N PRO A 124 16.49 13.40 -25.35
CA PRO A 124 15.82 13.54 -24.05
C PRO A 124 14.76 12.46 -23.78
N ILE A 125 14.46 11.61 -24.76
CA ILE A 125 13.42 10.58 -24.64
C ILE A 125 14.08 9.23 -24.33
N GLY A 126 13.71 8.63 -23.21
CA GLY A 126 14.05 7.25 -22.87
C GLY A 126 12.88 6.32 -23.19
N PHE A 127 13.16 5.18 -23.82
CA PHE A 127 12.21 4.09 -23.98
C PHE A 127 12.68 2.89 -23.16
N GLY A 128 11.77 2.19 -22.52
CA GLY A 128 12.04 0.93 -21.84
C GLY A 128 11.06 -0.14 -22.30
N VAL A 129 11.51 -1.39 -22.25
CA VAL A 129 10.66 -2.56 -22.51
C VAL A 129 10.42 -3.28 -21.19
N LEU A 130 9.17 -3.63 -20.91
CA LEU A 130 8.75 -4.39 -19.74
C LEU A 130 8.59 -5.86 -20.14
N GLY A 131 9.08 -6.78 -19.30
CA GLY A 131 8.93 -8.22 -19.52
C GLY A 131 9.54 -8.75 -20.81
N LEU A 132 10.64 -8.14 -21.30
CA LEU A 132 11.32 -8.61 -22.51
C LEU A 132 11.93 -9.99 -22.25
N LYS A 133 11.37 -11.01 -22.87
CA LYS A 133 11.90 -12.37 -22.84
C LYS A 133 11.98 -13.00 -24.23
N PHE A 134 12.97 -13.86 -24.38
CA PHE A 134 13.18 -14.72 -25.54
C PHE A 134 13.03 -16.17 -25.10
N ASP A 135 11.98 -16.82 -25.58
CA ASP A 135 11.64 -18.20 -25.24
C ASP A 135 12.19 -19.15 -26.30
N PHE A 136 13.04 -20.07 -25.86
CA PHE A 136 13.68 -21.09 -26.67
C PHE A 136 13.08 -22.44 -26.29
N LEU A 137 12.21 -22.99 -27.14
CA LEU A 137 11.66 -24.32 -26.96
C LEU A 137 12.74 -25.38 -27.27
N ILE A 138 13.10 -26.19 -26.28
CA ILE A 138 14.10 -27.26 -26.41
C ILE A 138 13.40 -28.60 -26.64
N PRO A 139 13.45 -29.19 -27.85
CA PRO A 139 12.79 -30.46 -28.13
C PRO A 139 13.35 -31.61 -27.28
N GLN A 140 12.51 -32.62 -26.98
CA GLN A 140 12.99 -33.85 -26.37
C GLN A 140 14.04 -34.52 -27.25
N LYS A 141 15.21 -34.82 -26.67
CA LYS A 141 16.42 -35.35 -27.34
C LYS A 141 17.14 -34.36 -28.27
N ALA A 142 16.97 -33.06 -28.06
CA ALA A 142 17.76 -32.05 -28.75
C ALA A 142 19.26 -32.31 -28.61
N THR A 143 19.97 -32.19 -29.73
CA THR A 143 21.43 -32.16 -29.78
C THR A 143 21.94 -30.72 -29.64
N ILE A 144 23.24 -30.55 -29.40
CA ILE A 144 23.86 -29.21 -29.35
C ILE A 144 23.66 -28.46 -30.68
N ASP A 145 23.68 -29.18 -31.80
CA ASP A 145 23.49 -28.59 -33.13
C ASP A 145 22.05 -28.10 -33.34
N ASP A 146 21.07 -28.83 -32.78
CA ASP A 146 19.67 -28.39 -32.79
C ASP A 146 19.50 -27.08 -32.00
N ILE A 147 20.22 -26.93 -30.87
CA ILE A 147 20.17 -25.71 -30.03
C ILE A 147 20.69 -24.48 -30.77
N LEU A 148 21.70 -24.63 -31.64
CA LEU A 148 22.28 -23.53 -32.41
C LEU A 148 21.32 -22.96 -33.48
N HIS A 149 20.28 -23.70 -33.84
CA HIS A 149 19.31 -23.33 -34.88
C HIS A 149 17.91 -23.01 -34.31
N ILE A 150 17.74 -22.97 -32.98
CA ILE A 150 16.47 -22.58 -32.37
C ILE A 150 16.23 -21.09 -32.62
N SER A 151 15.07 -20.79 -33.22
CA SER A 151 14.57 -19.41 -33.31
C SER A 151 13.78 -19.09 -32.04
N PRO A 152 14.09 -18.01 -31.31
CA PRO A 152 13.35 -17.66 -30.11
C PRO A 152 11.99 -17.04 -30.45
N ASP A 153 10.98 -17.41 -29.67
CA ASP A 153 9.75 -16.64 -29.59
C ASP A 153 10.00 -15.41 -28.72
N THR A 154 9.60 -14.24 -29.21
CA THR A 154 9.85 -12.97 -28.50
C THR A 154 8.58 -12.54 -27.79
N HIS A 155 8.71 -12.18 -26.52
CA HIS A 155 7.61 -11.69 -25.72
C HIS A 155 7.98 -10.36 -25.05
N ILE A 156 7.00 -9.48 -25.00
CA ILE A 156 7.08 -8.15 -24.40
C ILE A 156 5.77 -7.96 -23.66
N ASP A 157 5.84 -7.76 -22.35
CA ASP A 157 4.68 -7.46 -21.53
C ASP A 157 4.24 -6.02 -21.76
N GLY A 158 5.19 -5.09 -21.93
CA GLY A 158 4.86 -3.68 -22.03
C GLY A 158 5.98 -2.77 -22.54
N LEU A 159 5.64 -1.49 -22.64
CA LEU A 159 6.53 -0.42 -23.05
C LEU A 159 6.39 0.75 -22.09
N LYS A 160 7.50 1.44 -21.83
CA LYS A 160 7.53 2.72 -21.12
C LYS A 160 8.28 3.75 -21.94
N ALA A 161 7.87 5.01 -21.80
CA ALA A 161 8.54 6.16 -22.40
C ALA A 161 8.65 7.26 -21.35
N GLU A 162 9.79 7.93 -21.32
CA GLU A 162 10.05 9.08 -20.45
C GLU A 162 10.65 10.22 -21.25
N PHE A 163 10.26 11.44 -20.93
CA PHE A 163 10.86 12.68 -21.37
C PHE A 163 11.27 13.46 -20.13
N ASP A 164 12.57 13.61 -19.92
CA ASP A 164 13.13 14.26 -18.73
C ASP A 164 13.94 15.50 -19.14
N GLN A 165 13.24 16.64 -19.27
CA GLN A 165 13.86 17.94 -19.50
C GLN A 165 13.07 19.04 -18.78
N PRO A 166 13.62 19.66 -17.72
CA PRO A 166 12.98 20.80 -17.08
C PRO A 166 12.59 21.90 -18.10
N PRO A 167 11.42 22.54 -17.94
CA PRO A 167 10.52 22.47 -16.79
C PRO A 167 9.45 21.37 -16.88
N ILE A 168 9.47 20.49 -17.90
CA ILE A 168 8.42 19.48 -18.13
C ILE A 168 9.03 18.08 -18.07
N ILE A 169 8.51 17.25 -17.17
CA ILE A 169 8.86 15.83 -17.09
C ILE A 169 7.60 15.04 -17.42
N VAL A 170 7.71 14.09 -18.33
CA VAL A 170 6.61 13.18 -18.70
C VAL A 170 7.11 11.75 -18.59
N ALA A 171 6.38 10.91 -17.90
CA ALA A 171 6.62 9.48 -17.87
C ALA A 171 5.31 8.76 -18.20
N GLY A 172 5.38 7.72 -19.01
CA GLY A 172 4.21 6.93 -19.37
C GLY A 172 4.59 5.50 -19.63
N LEU A 173 3.61 4.63 -19.47
CA LEU A 173 3.79 3.21 -19.67
C LEU A 173 2.48 2.53 -20.01
N PHE A 174 2.64 1.33 -20.52
CA PHE A 174 1.55 0.41 -20.79
C PHE A 174 2.07 -1.02 -20.79
N GLU A 175 1.36 -1.92 -20.12
CA GLU A 175 1.69 -3.34 -20.04
C GLU A 175 0.44 -4.20 -20.19
N LYS A 176 0.65 -5.46 -20.57
CA LYS A 176 -0.34 -6.51 -20.57
C LYS A 176 0.20 -7.70 -19.79
N THR A 177 -0.41 -7.97 -18.66
CA THR A 177 -0.06 -9.12 -17.82
C THR A 177 -1.34 -9.86 -17.48
N ASP A 178 -1.33 -11.19 -17.61
CA ASP A 178 -2.48 -12.05 -17.31
C ASP A 178 -3.77 -11.64 -18.04
N GLY A 179 -3.65 -11.24 -19.30
CA GLY A 179 -4.81 -10.81 -20.10
C GLY A 179 -5.38 -9.42 -19.74
N ILE A 180 -4.82 -8.75 -18.74
CA ILE A 180 -5.24 -7.43 -18.28
C ILE A 180 -4.25 -6.38 -18.81
N TRP A 181 -4.78 -5.38 -19.50
CA TRP A 181 -4.04 -4.21 -19.90
C TRP A 181 -3.99 -3.22 -18.75
N ARG A 182 -2.81 -2.66 -18.49
CA ARG A 182 -2.52 -1.70 -17.42
C ARG A 182 -1.71 -0.57 -17.98
N GLY A 183 -1.99 0.64 -17.56
CA GLY A 183 -1.33 1.81 -18.11
C GLY A 183 -1.31 2.97 -17.14
N GLY A 184 -0.39 3.89 -17.36
CA GLY A 184 -0.37 5.13 -16.63
C GLY A 184 0.50 6.18 -17.29
N VAL A 185 0.24 7.43 -16.93
CA VAL A 185 0.98 8.61 -17.34
C VAL A 185 1.14 9.52 -16.13
N ASP A 186 2.29 10.14 -16.03
CA ASP A 186 2.63 11.17 -15.06
C ASP A 186 3.28 12.34 -15.82
N VAL A 187 2.78 13.54 -15.56
CA VAL A 187 3.21 14.80 -16.17
C VAL A 187 3.48 15.78 -15.04
N SER A 188 4.74 16.14 -14.86
CA SER A 188 5.18 17.10 -13.87
C SER A 188 5.67 18.39 -14.53
N MET A 189 5.11 19.52 -14.08
CA MET A 189 5.50 20.86 -14.47
C MET A 189 5.26 21.78 -13.26
N GLU A 190 6.32 22.10 -12.51
CA GLU A 190 6.21 22.87 -11.26
C GLU A 190 5.33 24.13 -11.42
N PRO A 191 4.37 24.37 -10.52
CA PRO A 191 4.06 23.61 -9.29
C PRO A 191 3.04 22.46 -9.47
N TYR A 192 2.68 22.10 -10.70
CA TYR A 192 1.63 21.12 -11.00
C TYR A 192 2.17 19.73 -11.30
N THR A 193 1.47 18.70 -10.81
CA THR A 193 1.67 17.31 -11.20
C THR A 193 0.35 16.68 -11.58
N PHE A 194 0.29 16.04 -12.75
CA PHE A 194 -0.86 15.30 -13.23
C PHE A 194 -0.49 13.82 -13.37
N MET A 195 -1.23 12.96 -12.69
CA MET A 195 -1.06 11.52 -12.78
C MET A 195 -2.37 10.86 -13.17
N ALA A 196 -2.32 9.88 -14.06
CA ALA A 196 -3.46 9.05 -14.39
C ALA A 196 -3.01 7.60 -14.60
N VAL A 197 -3.79 6.67 -14.05
CA VAL A 197 -3.58 5.23 -14.17
C VAL A 197 -4.89 4.54 -14.50
N GLY A 198 -4.82 3.38 -15.13
CA GLY A 198 -6.00 2.58 -15.40
C GLY A 198 -5.70 1.16 -15.81
N SER A 199 -6.74 0.35 -15.78
CA SER A 199 -6.70 -1.02 -16.25
C SER A 199 -7.94 -1.38 -17.06
N TYR A 200 -7.75 -2.29 -18.01
CA TYR A 200 -8.79 -2.82 -18.88
C TYR A 200 -8.57 -4.32 -19.09
N GLY A 201 -9.60 -5.13 -18.91
CA GLY A 201 -9.53 -6.56 -19.14
C GLY A 201 -10.86 -7.14 -19.59
N ASN A 202 -10.80 -8.16 -20.45
CA ASN A 202 -11.93 -9.06 -20.64
C ASN A 202 -11.86 -10.10 -19.52
N MET A 203 -12.98 -10.31 -18.83
CA MET A 203 -13.06 -11.15 -17.64
C MET A 203 -14.16 -12.20 -17.82
N TYR A 204 -14.01 -13.30 -17.10
CA TYR A 204 -15.04 -14.32 -16.94
C TYR A 204 -15.47 -14.39 -15.48
N GLU A 205 -16.76 -14.61 -15.23
CA GLU A 205 -17.34 -14.87 -13.91
C GLU A 205 -18.26 -16.09 -13.96
N ASP A 206 -18.04 -17.04 -13.04
CA ASP A 206 -18.86 -18.24 -12.91
C ASP A 206 -20.03 -18.07 -11.92
N ASP A 207 -20.88 -19.09 -11.79
CA ASP A 207 -22.02 -19.11 -10.86
C ASP A 207 -21.64 -19.08 -9.37
N GLN A 208 -20.35 -19.19 -9.04
CA GLN A 208 -19.82 -19.07 -7.68
C GLN A 208 -19.23 -17.67 -7.42
N GLY A 209 -19.29 -16.76 -8.39
CA GLY A 209 -18.72 -15.42 -8.32
C GLY A 209 -17.20 -15.40 -8.41
N ARG A 210 -16.56 -16.47 -8.90
CA ARG A 210 -15.11 -16.50 -9.12
C ARG A 210 -14.81 -15.80 -10.44
N VAL A 211 -13.90 -14.84 -10.39
CA VAL A 211 -13.55 -13.98 -11.52
C VAL A 211 -12.10 -14.26 -11.97
N TRP A 212 -11.89 -14.39 -13.27
CA TRP A 212 -10.55 -14.54 -13.87
C TRP A 212 -10.47 -13.86 -15.23
N ALA A 213 -9.27 -13.50 -15.65
CA ALA A 213 -9.06 -12.76 -16.89
C ALA A 213 -9.06 -13.68 -18.11
N GLU A 214 -9.40 -13.13 -19.27
CA GLU A 214 -9.30 -13.85 -20.54
C GLU A 214 -7.84 -14.22 -20.82
N GLY A 215 -7.58 -15.51 -21.04
CA GLY A 215 -6.23 -16.03 -21.27
C GLY A 215 -5.55 -16.59 -20.00
N THR A 216 -6.17 -16.47 -18.82
CA THR A 216 -5.69 -17.15 -17.61
C THR A 216 -6.43 -18.48 -17.38
N PRO A 217 -5.81 -19.46 -16.70
CA PRO A 217 -6.48 -20.71 -16.37
C PRO A 217 -7.78 -20.49 -15.57
N ALA A 218 -8.84 -21.20 -15.96
CA ALA A 218 -10.10 -21.14 -15.23
C ALA A 218 -9.96 -21.77 -13.83
N PRO A 219 -10.61 -21.19 -12.79
CA PRO A 219 -10.60 -21.73 -11.44
C PRO A 219 -11.01 -23.20 -11.38
N GLN A 220 -10.28 -23.98 -10.57
CA GLN A 220 -10.58 -25.39 -10.32
C GLN A 220 -11.22 -25.57 -8.94
N PRO A 221 -12.20 -26.48 -8.78
CA PRO A 221 -12.86 -27.27 -9.84
C PRO A 221 -13.77 -26.39 -10.73
N PRO A 222 -14.02 -26.82 -11.98
CA PRO A 222 -14.86 -26.07 -12.91
C PRO A 222 -16.29 -25.93 -12.38
N SER A 223 -16.90 -24.78 -12.66
CA SER A 223 -18.31 -24.56 -12.37
C SER A 223 -19.20 -25.50 -13.21
N LYS A 224 -20.41 -25.75 -12.72
CA LYS A 224 -21.43 -26.55 -13.44
C LYS A 224 -22.04 -25.77 -14.61
N THR A 225 -21.96 -24.45 -14.59
CA THR A 225 -22.52 -23.58 -15.61
C THR A 225 -21.41 -22.89 -16.40
N ALA A 226 -21.72 -22.52 -17.64
CA ALA A 226 -20.79 -21.76 -18.46
C ALA A 226 -20.60 -20.36 -17.82
N PRO A 227 -19.36 -19.87 -17.69
CA PRO A 227 -19.12 -18.56 -17.13
C PRO A 227 -19.63 -17.46 -18.06
N SER A 228 -20.08 -16.36 -17.45
CA SER A 228 -20.41 -15.12 -18.14
C SER A 228 -19.14 -14.36 -18.50
N SER A 229 -19.13 -13.63 -19.62
CA SER A 229 -18.01 -12.77 -20.02
C SER A 229 -18.38 -11.30 -19.86
N PHE A 230 -17.49 -10.49 -19.30
CA PHE A 230 -17.70 -9.06 -19.14
C PHE A 230 -16.40 -8.27 -19.34
N LYS A 231 -16.54 -6.95 -19.52
CA LYS A 231 -15.40 -6.03 -19.66
C LYS A 231 -15.23 -5.25 -18.38
N SER A 232 -14.03 -5.29 -17.82
CA SER A 232 -13.65 -4.54 -16.63
C SER A 232 -12.83 -3.31 -17.03
N VAL A 233 -13.18 -2.15 -16.47
CA VAL A 233 -12.47 -0.88 -16.66
C VAL A 233 -12.28 -0.22 -15.30
N PHE A 234 -11.05 0.18 -14.99
CA PHE A 234 -10.72 1.02 -13.84
C PHE A 234 -9.87 2.20 -14.32
N PHE A 235 -10.14 3.38 -13.76
CA PHE A 235 -9.38 4.59 -13.98
C PHE A 235 -9.24 5.38 -12.68
N TYR A 236 -8.06 5.94 -12.44
CA TYR A 236 -7.79 6.90 -11.40
C TYR A 236 -6.93 8.04 -11.97
N GLY A 237 -7.26 9.28 -11.63
CA GLY A 237 -6.47 10.45 -11.99
C GLY A 237 -6.36 11.41 -10.81
N ALA A 238 -5.23 12.10 -10.71
CA ALA A 238 -4.96 13.13 -9.73
C ALA A 238 -4.27 14.31 -10.39
N LEU A 239 -4.64 15.52 -9.94
CA LEU A 239 -3.97 16.76 -10.23
C LEU A 239 -3.60 17.41 -8.90
N ASP A 240 -2.31 17.57 -8.64
CA ASP A 240 -1.79 18.31 -7.49
C ASP A 240 -1.18 19.65 -7.96
N GLY A 241 -1.26 20.66 -7.09
CA GLY A 241 -0.78 22.01 -7.32
C GLY A 241 -1.79 23.06 -6.85
N PRO A 242 -1.47 24.35 -6.88
CA PRO A 242 -2.39 25.42 -6.49
C PRO A 242 -3.53 25.55 -7.52
N ILE A 243 -4.72 25.03 -7.21
CA ILE A 243 -5.87 24.98 -8.15
C ILE A 243 -6.80 26.17 -7.92
N VAL A 244 -7.24 26.40 -6.68
CA VAL A 244 -8.12 27.51 -6.31
C VAL A 244 -7.70 28.08 -4.97
N ASP A 245 -7.49 29.40 -4.91
CA ASP A 245 -7.28 30.14 -3.66
C ASP A 245 -8.52 31.00 -3.34
N LEU A 246 -9.10 30.78 -2.16
CA LEU A 246 -10.24 31.52 -1.62
C LEU A 246 -9.85 32.45 -0.44
N GLY A 247 -8.55 32.61 -0.16
CA GLY A 247 -7.97 33.43 0.89
C GLY A 247 -7.98 32.79 2.29
N PHE A 248 -9.07 32.11 2.66
CA PHE A 248 -9.15 31.34 3.91
C PHE A 248 -8.98 29.82 3.70
N MET A 249 -8.99 29.39 2.44
CA MET A 249 -8.91 28.00 2.02
C MET A 249 -8.32 27.93 0.62
N GLU A 250 -7.40 26.99 0.40
CA GLU A 250 -6.83 26.66 -0.90
C GLU A 250 -7.19 25.22 -1.26
N VAL A 251 -7.56 24.97 -2.52
CA VAL A 251 -7.67 23.64 -3.10
C VAL A 251 -6.34 23.31 -3.77
N VAL A 252 -5.64 22.32 -3.24
CA VAL A 252 -4.27 21.96 -3.65
C VAL A 252 -4.18 20.62 -4.37
N ALA A 253 -5.25 19.83 -4.37
CA ALA A 253 -5.36 18.64 -5.20
C ALA A 253 -6.81 18.33 -5.57
N VAL A 254 -7.01 17.74 -6.75
CA VAL A 254 -8.28 17.14 -7.19
C VAL A 254 -8.01 15.72 -7.70
N LYS A 255 -8.83 14.77 -7.25
CA LYS A 255 -8.70 13.34 -7.52
C LYS A 255 -9.99 12.84 -8.15
N LEU A 256 -9.91 11.99 -9.16
CA LEU A 256 -11.03 11.40 -9.87
C LEU A 256 -10.82 9.89 -9.98
N GLY A 257 -11.85 9.12 -9.70
CA GLY A 257 -11.85 7.67 -9.86
C GLY A 257 -13.10 7.20 -10.59
N PHE A 258 -12.96 6.15 -11.37
CA PHE A 258 -14.06 5.52 -12.09
C PHE A 258 -13.83 4.02 -12.20
N GLY A 259 -14.90 3.26 -12.00
CA GLY A 259 -14.88 1.81 -12.19
C GLY A 259 -16.16 1.29 -12.83
N TYR A 260 -16.00 0.46 -13.86
CA TYR A 260 -17.08 -0.23 -14.55
C TYR A 260 -16.79 -1.74 -14.56
N ASN A 261 -17.72 -2.52 -14.04
CA ASN A 261 -17.54 -3.93 -13.66
C ASN A 261 -16.29 -4.14 -12.79
N THR A 262 -16.13 -3.27 -11.80
CA THR A 262 -15.08 -3.35 -10.79
C THR A 262 -15.67 -3.06 -9.42
N PHE A 263 -15.16 -3.74 -8.40
CA PHE A 263 -15.44 -3.48 -7.01
C PHE A 263 -14.29 -2.69 -6.39
N LEU A 264 -14.62 -1.58 -5.72
CA LEU A 264 -13.68 -0.86 -4.86
C LEU A 264 -13.95 -1.24 -3.41
N ARG A 265 -12.97 -1.87 -2.75
CA ARG A 265 -13.02 -2.17 -1.34
C ARG A 265 -12.92 -0.87 -0.54
N ASN A 266 -13.86 -0.66 0.38
CA ASN A 266 -13.83 0.49 1.27
C ASN A 266 -12.73 0.30 2.35
N PRO A 267 -11.94 1.34 2.65
CA PRO A 267 -11.08 1.32 3.82
C PRO A 267 -11.90 1.41 5.12
N ASP A 268 -11.25 1.01 6.21
CA ASP A 268 -11.70 1.20 7.58
C ASP A 268 -10.67 2.03 8.36
N LEU A 269 -10.98 2.37 9.61
CA LEU A 269 -10.12 3.17 10.49
C LEU A 269 -8.77 2.50 10.84
N THR A 270 -8.52 1.26 10.42
CA THR A 270 -7.25 0.55 10.66
C THR A 270 -6.34 0.53 9.44
N ASN A 271 -6.92 0.59 8.23
CA ASN A 271 -6.18 0.53 6.97
C ASN A 271 -6.29 1.80 6.11
N MET A 272 -6.87 2.87 6.66
CA MET A 272 -7.05 4.17 6.01
C MET A 272 -5.77 4.73 5.40
N SER A 273 -4.66 4.68 6.13
CA SER A 273 -3.34 5.18 5.70
C SER A 273 -2.76 4.39 4.52
N ALA A 274 -3.25 3.18 4.26
CA ALA A 274 -2.86 2.37 3.12
C ALA A 274 -3.71 2.67 1.87
N PHE A 275 -4.84 3.36 2.02
CA PHE A 275 -5.78 3.61 0.92
C PHE A 275 -5.17 4.57 -0.12
N PRO A 276 -4.96 4.14 -1.39
CA PRO A 276 -4.19 4.93 -2.35
C PRO A 276 -4.80 6.29 -2.69
N MET A 277 -6.13 6.41 -2.66
CA MET A 277 -6.82 7.66 -3.05
C MET A 277 -6.67 8.80 -2.04
N LEU A 278 -6.28 8.50 -0.79
CA LEU A 278 -6.02 9.51 0.23
C LEU A 278 -4.56 9.95 0.29
N LYS A 279 -3.66 9.26 -0.39
CA LYS A 279 -2.25 9.65 -0.45
C LYS A 279 -2.07 10.85 -1.35
N ASP A 280 -1.30 11.83 -0.90
CA ASP A 280 -0.84 12.93 -1.73
C ASP A 280 0.31 12.44 -2.63
N GLN A 281 0.26 12.85 -3.90
CA GLN A 281 1.24 12.42 -4.91
C GLN A 281 2.38 13.45 -5.08
N ALA A 282 2.35 14.53 -4.30
CA ALA A 282 3.41 15.52 -4.26
C ALA A 282 4.74 14.82 -3.92
N ASN A 283 5.70 14.89 -4.85
CA ASN A 283 7.02 14.23 -4.89
C ASN A 283 7.15 12.98 -5.77
N ALA A 284 6.15 12.61 -6.57
CA ALA A 284 6.27 11.52 -7.54
C ALA A 284 7.40 11.73 -8.57
N LEU A 285 7.74 12.96 -8.97
CA LEU A 285 8.78 13.23 -9.99
C LEU A 285 9.70 14.43 -9.66
N ALA A 286 9.89 14.78 -8.38
CA ALA A 286 10.78 15.91 -8.03
C ALA A 286 12.20 15.73 -8.62
N PRO A 287 12.82 16.77 -9.21
CA PRO A 287 14.15 16.67 -9.83
C PRO A 287 15.18 16.11 -8.85
N GLY A 288 15.84 15.01 -9.21
CA GLY A 288 16.85 14.35 -8.36
C GLY A 288 16.30 13.39 -7.32
N SER A 289 14.98 13.15 -7.26
CA SER A 289 14.43 12.06 -6.46
C SER A 289 14.70 10.72 -7.16
N SER A 290 15.33 9.78 -6.45
CA SER A 290 15.58 8.41 -6.95
C SER A 290 14.31 7.55 -7.00
N ASN A 291 13.17 8.15 -6.69
CA ASN A 291 11.86 7.53 -6.56
C ASN A 291 10.86 8.26 -7.48
N SER A 292 11.17 8.34 -8.78
CA SER A 292 10.12 8.60 -9.77
C SER A 292 9.02 7.57 -9.52
N GLN A 293 7.88 7.96 -8.95
CA GLN A 293 6.78 7.03 -8.72
C GLN A 293 6.27 6.60 -10.09
N ASN A 294 6.78 5.46 -10.53
CA ASN A 294 6.33 4.77 -11.72
C ASN A 294 4.79 4.65 -11.60
N PRO A 295 4.00 5.15 -12.57
CA PRO A 295 2.53 5.03 -12.54
C PRO A 295 2.04 3.59 -12.31
N LEU A 296 2.83 2.57 -12.64
CA LEU A 296 2.54 1.18 -12.27
C LEU A 296 2.55 0.92 -10.78
N ILE A 297 3.39 1.60 -10.00
CA ILE A 297 3.42 1.46 -8.54
C ILE A 297 2.12 1.99 -7.93
N LEU A 298 1.60 3.10 -8.43
CA LEU A 298 0.30 3.59 -8.00
C LEU A 298 -0.80 2.61 -8.43
N LEU A 299 -0.80 2.18 -9.70
CA LEU A 299 -1.79 1.23 -10.20
C LEU A 299 -1.75 -0.12 -9.45
N SER A 300 -0.55 -0.63 -9.17
CA SER A 300 -0.37 -1.85 -8.39
C SER A 300 -0.86 -1.67 -6.96
N SER A 301 -0.66 -0.49 -6.37
CA SER A 301 -1.23 -0.19 -5.07
C SER A 301 -2.76 -0.27 -5.04
N PHE A 302 -3.45 -0.16 -6.18
CA PHE A 302 -4.90 -0.43 -6.28
C PHE A 302 -5.21 -1.90 -6.57
N CYS A 303 -4.54 -2.49 -7.56
CA CYS A 303 -4.97 -3.74 -8.19
C CYS A 303 -4.24 -4.99 -7.68
N GLN A 304 -3.08 -4.84 -7.04
CA GLN A 304 -2.34 -5.96 -6.46
C GLN A 304 -2.66 -6.10 -4.97
N GLY A 305 -2.67 -7.34 -4.50
CA GLY A 305 -2.89 -7.65 -3.11
C GLY A 305 -2.71 -9.13 -2.83
N ASP A 306 -2.50 -9.46 -1.57
CA ASP A 306 -2.33 -10.82 -1.09
C ASP A 306 -3.44 -11.21 -0.10
N ALA A 307 -3.31 -12.38 0.53
CA ALA A 307 -4.28 -12.86 1.50
C ALA A 307 -4.40 -11.98 2.76
N GLN A 308 -3.38 -11.19 3.11
CA GLN A 308 -3.39 -10.28 4.25
C GLN A 308 -3.83 -8.86 3.86
N ASN A 309 -3.41 -8.40 2.68
CA ASN A 309 -3.69 -7.08 2.13
C ASN A 309 -4.36 -7.26 0.77
N PRO A 310 -5.67 -7.55 0.74
CA PRO A 310 -6.37 -7.75 -0.52
C PRO A 310 -6.38 -6.46 -1.34
N ALA A 311 -6.35 -6.63 -2.66
CA ALA A 311 -6.42 -5.53 -3.61
C ALA A 311 -7.61 -4.61 -3.31
N TRP A 312 -7.42 -3.31 -3.54
CA TRP A 312 -8.50 -2.33 -3.37
C TRP A 312 -9.48 -2.39 -4.51
N VAL A 313 -8.99 -2.53 -5.74
CA VAL A 313 -9.83 -2.63 -6.94
C VAL A 313 -9.73 -4.04 -7.50
N THR A 314 -10.88 -4.72 -7.58
CA THR A 314 -10.97 -6.05 -8.19
C THR A 314 -12.05 -6.07 -9.27
N PRO A 315 -11.88 -6.83 -10.36
CA PRO A 315 -12.93 -7.01 -11.35
C PRO A 315 -14.13 -7.73 -10.73
N LYS A 316 -15.35 -7.23 -11.00
CA LYS A 316 -16.60 -7.83 -10.53
C LYS A 316 -17.76 -7.37 -11.40
N ASN A 317 -18.53 -8.30 -11.94
CA ASN A 317 -19.60 -7.95 -12.87
C ASN A 317 -20.70 -7.11 -12.19
N ASP A 318 -21.35 -6.24 -12.97
CA ASP A 318 -22.50 -5.42 -12.59
C ASP A 318 -22.25 -4.44 -11.42
N ILE A 319 -21.03 -3.96 -11.26
CA ILE A 319 -20.68 -2.89 -10.31
C ILE A 319 -20.17 -1.66 -11.06
N LEU A 320 -20.78 -0.51 -10.76
CA LEU A 320 -20.41 0.79 -11.30
C LEU A 320 -20.24 1.76 -10.16
N TRP A 321 -19.09 2.44 -10.11
CA TRP A 321 -18.80 3.46 -9.11
C TRP A 321 -18.02 4.64 -9.70
N PHE A 322 -18.20 5.78 -9.05
CA PHE A 322 -17.51 7.04 -9.36
C PHE A 322 -16.92 7.60 -8.08
N ALA A 323 -15.74 8.17 -8.16
CA ALA A 323 -15.11 8.82 -7.03
C ALA A 323 -14.60 10.21 -7.40
N VAL A 324 -14.78 11.15 -6.50
CA VAL A 324 -14.24 12.51 -6.61
C VAL A 324 -13.65 12.87 -5.27
N GLY A 325 -12.45 13.40 -5.26
CA GLY A 325 -11.86 13.92 -4.05
C GLY A 325 -11.03 15.16 -4.26
N MET A 326 -10.65 15.74 -3.14
CA MET A 326 -9.90 16.97 -3.08
C MET A 326 -9.02 17.00 -1.84
N THR A 327 -7.91 17.69 -1.97
CA THR A 327 -7.11 18.12 -0.82
C THR A 327 -7.27 19.62 -0.67
N ILE A 328 -7.66 20.06 0.52
CA ILE A 328 -7.81 21.47 0.87
C ILE A 328 -6.88 21.84 2.02
N VAL A 329 -6.35 23.05 1.99
CA VAL A 329 -5.60 23.66 3.10
C VAL A 329 -6.38 24.88 3.56
N ALA A 330 -6.87 24.88 4.79
CA ALA A 330 -7.67 25.96 5.37
C ALA A 330 -6.91 26.66 6.50
N PHE A 331 -6.98 28.00 6.51
CA PHE A 331 -6.36 28.90 7.50
C PHE A 331 -4.86 28.67 7.73
N GLU A 332 -4.16 28.03 6.79
CA GLU A 332 -2.76 27.56 6.95
C GLU A 332 -2.56 26.64 8.16
N MET A 333 -3.63 26.03 8.68
CA MET A 333 -3.56 25.23 9.92
C MET A 333 -4.24 23.87 9.78
N LEU A 334 -5.16 23.70 8.83
CA LEU A 334 -5.96 22.50 8.65
C LEU A 334 -5.86 22.00 7.21
N THR A 335 -5.21 20.86 7.02
CA THR A 335 -5.17 20.14 5.74
C THR A 335 -6.19 19.01 5.77
N VAL A 336 -7.07 18.93 4.79
CA VAL A 336 -8.05 17.84 4.68
C VAL A 336 -7.99 17.22 3.29
N THR A 337 -7.69 15.94 3.22
CA THR A 337 -7.81 15.13 2.02
C THR A 337 -9.06 14.28 2.15
N ALA A 338 -10.04 14.48 1.25
CA ALA A 338 -11.30 13.75 1.27
C ALA A 338 -11.66 13.19 -0.10
N ILE A 339 -12.18 11.95 -0.12
CA ILE A 339 -12.73 11.28 -1.30
C ILE A 339 -14.18 10.95 -1.01
N VAL A 340 -15.06 11.33 -1.94
CA VAL A 340 -16.46 10.89 -2.01
C VAL A 340 -16.56 9.82 -3.08
N LEU A 341 -17.08 8.66 -2.71
CA LEU A 341 -17.34 7.52 -3.58
C LEU A 341 -18.85 7.32 -3.71
N VAL A 342 -19.34 7.18 -4.93
CA VAL A 342 -20.72 6.85 -5.24
C VAL A 342 -20.73 5.54 -6.01
N GLN A 343 -21.17 4.47 -5.36
CA GLN A 343 -21.55 3.24 -6.05
C GLN A 343 -22.99 3.40 -6.54
N VAL A 344 -23.26 3.09 -7.81
CA VAL A 344 -24.58 3.23 -8.43
C VAL A 344 -25.26 1.87 -8.63
N GLN A 345 -24.48 0.81 -8.87
CA GLN A 345 -24.96 -0.56 -9.04
C GLN A 345 -24.23 -1.50 -8.08
N PRO A 346 -24.92 -2.50 -7.50
CA PRO A 346 -26.34 -2.84 -7.70
C PRO A 346 -27.33 -1.91 -6.97
N SER A 347 -26.85 -1.15 -5.99
CA SER A 347 -27.61 -0.12 -5.29
C SER A 347 -26.76 1.10 -5.00
N VAL A 348 -27.44 2.23 -4.74
CA VAL A 348 -26.79 3.50 -4.48
C VAL A 348 -26.21 3.49 -3.07
N ILE A 349 -24.88 3.61 -2.98
CA ILE A 349 -24.14 3.78 -1.72
C ILE A 349 -23.24 5.00 -1.89
N LEU A 350 -23.29 5.90 -0.91
CA LEU A 350 -22.42 7.08 -0.82
C LEU A 350 -21.43 6.87 0.32
N ASP A 351 -20.15 6.74 -0.01
CA ASP A 351 -19.08 6.67 0.98
C ASP A 351 -18.23 7.94 0.98
N ILE A 352 -17.76 8.34 2.16
CA ILE A 352 -16.83 9.46 2.33
C ILE A 352 -15.67 8.98 3.18
N PHE A 353 -14.47 9.23 2.67
CA PHE A 353 -13.21 8.86 3.28
C PHE A 353 -12.40 10.13 3.43
N ALA A 354 -11.94 10.46 4.64
CA ALA A 354 -11.16 11.67 4.84
C ALA A 354 -10.04 11.49 5.88
N ASP A 355 -8.89 12.06 5.56
CA ASP A 355 -7.77 12.27 6.47
C ASP A 355 -7.63 13.79 6.68
N ALA A 356 -7.68 14.23 7.93
CA ALA A 356 -7.55 15.62 8.33
C ALA A 356 -6.36 15.80 9.27
N VAL A 357 -5.51 16.78 8.98
CA VAL A 357 -4.34 17.14 9.78
C VAL A 357 -4.49 18.58 10.22
N ALA A 358 -4.47 18.83 11.52
CA ALA A 358 -4.45 20.16 12.09
C ALA A 358 -3.13 20.36 12.85
N ALA A 359 -2.38 21.42 12.50
CA ALA A 359 -1.08 21.74 13.12
C ALA A 359 -1.04 23.21 13.53
N MET A 360 -0.80 23.50 14.81
CA MET A 360 -0.87 24.85 15.38
C MET A 360 0.20 25.12 16.46
N PRO A 361 0.97 26.23 16.37
CA PRO A 361 1.22 27.01 15.16
C PRO A 361 1.94 26.15 14.10
N GLY A 362 1.79 26.47 12.84
CA GLY A 362 2.38 25.70 11.74
C GLY A 362 1.68 25.99 10.43
N ASP A 363 2.03 25.23 9.39
CA ASP A 363 1.42 25.28 8.05
C ASP A 363 0.34 24.18 7.85
N GLY A 364 -0.08 23.52 8.93
CA GLY A 364 -1.04 22.43 8.87
C GLY A 364 -0.48 21.10 8.32
N THR A 365 0.85 20.94 8.19
CA THR A 365 1.45 19.73 7.61
C THR A 365 2.52 19.04 8.47
N LYS A 366 3.14 19.72 9.44
CA LYS A 366 4.26 19.17 10.22
C LYS A 366 4.08 19.28 11.73
N ALA A 367 4.51 18.23 12.42
CA ALA A 367 4.50 18.12 13.87
C ALA A 367 5.60 18.95 14.57
N ASP A 368 6.78 19.07 13.95
CA ASP A 368 8.03 19.44 14.63
C ASP A 368 8.01 20.79 15.37
N ASP A 369 7.19 21.75 14.92
CA ASP A 369 7.08 23.10 15.52
C ASP A 369 5.68 23.40 16.09
N SER A 370 4.81 22.39 16.21
CA SER A 370 3.42 22.55 16.64
C SER A 370 3.23 22.34 18.14
N PHE A 371 2.39 23.16 18.79
CA PHE A 371 1.86 22.87 20.12
C PHE A 371 0.67 21.92 20.05
N VAL A 372 -0.09 21.93 18.95
CA VAL A 372 -1.24 21.05 18.74
C VAL A 372 -1.04 20.41 17.38
N TYR A 373 -0.95 19.08 17.35
CA TYR A 373 -0.90 18.31 16.12
C TYR A 373 -1.95 17.22 16.22
N VAL A 374 -2.96 17.28 15.36
CA VAL A 374 -4.09 16.37 15.38
C VAL A 374 -4.25 15.76 14.00
N GLU A 375 -4.09 14.45 13.91
CA GLU A 375 -4.44 13.67 12.74
C GLU A 375 -5.73 12.90 13.03
N PHE A 376 -6.71 13.08 12.16
CA PHE A 376 -8.05 12.56 12.35
C PHE A 376 -8.59 11.93 11.08
N GLN A 377 -9.04 10.69 11.21
CA GLN A 377 -9.55 9.89 10.10
C GLN A 377 -11.06 9.75 10.20
N ILE A 378 -11.75 9.85 9.07
CA ILE A 378 -13.21 9.71 8.97
C ILE A 378 -13.55 8.69 7.90
N VAL A 379 -14.43 7.75 8.26
CA VAL A 379 -15.08 6.80 7.36
C VAL A 379 -16.59 6.98 7.50
N ALA A 380 -17.26 7.39 6.44
CA ALA A 380 -18.70 7.53 6.39
C ALA A 380 -19.29 6.70 5.24
N SER A 381 -20.45 6.12 5.47
CA SER A 381 -21.20 5.34 4.49
C SER A 381 -22.70 5.60 4.64
N VAL A 382 -23.38 5.84 3.53
CA VAL A 382 -24.84 5.96 3.45
C VAL A 382 -25.34 4.92 2.45
N ASP A 383 -25.95 3.87 2.99
CA ASP A 383 -26.58 2.78 2.24
C ASP A 383 -28.08 3.07 2.14
N PHE A 384 -28.52 3.51 0.96
CA PHE A 384 -29.90 3.92 0.73
C PHE A 384 -30.87 2.72 0.62
N GLU A 385 -30.37 1.55 0.24
CA GLU A 385 -31.18 0.33 0.12
C GLU A 385 -31.48 -0.26 1.50
N ARG A 386 -30.45 -0.38 2.34
CA ARG A 386 -30.59 -0.83 3.74
C ARG A 386 -31.16 0.23 4.66
N GLY A 387 -31.06 1.51 4.28
CA GLY A 387 -31.54 2.63 5.06
C GLY A 387 -30.68 2.89 6.30
N SER A 388 -29.38 3.09 6.10
CA SER A 388 -28.45 3.38 7.19
C SER A 388 -27.39 4.40 6.78
N MET A 389 -27.10 5.33 7.69
CA MET A 389 -25.93 6.20 7.67
C MET A 389 -25.03 5.81 8.83
N ILE A 390 -23.77 5.56 8.53
CA ILE A 390 -22.73 5.08 9.44
C ILE A 390 -21.53 6.00 9.28
N VAL A 391 -21.13 6.71 10.33
CA VAL A 391 -19.94 7.57 10.33
C VAL A 391 -19.08 7.22 11.53
N ASP A 392 -17.83 6.89 11.30
CA ASP A 392 -16.84 6.65 12.33
C ASP A 392 -15.64 7.57 12.12
N GLY A 393 -14.99 7.96 13.20
CA GLY A 393 -13.68 8.58 13.10
C GLY A 393 -12.83 8.42 14.32
N LYS A 394 -11.53 8.62 14.12
CA LYS A 394 -10.49 8.23 15.07
C LYS A 394 -9.30 9.17 14.99
N LEU A 395 -8.75 9.49 16.16
CA LEU A 395 -7.46 10.15 16.29
C LEU A 395 -6.34 9.15 16.03
N THR A 396 -5.36 9.52 15.20
CA THR A 396 -4.18 8.67 14.98
C THR A 396 -3.22 8.77 16.18
N PRO A 397 -2.37 7.75 16.41
CA PRO A 397 -1.37 7.78 17.48
C PRO A 397 -0.33 8.91 17.39
N ASN A 398 -0.21 9.56 16.23
CA ASN A 398 0.72 10.69 16.04
C ASN A 398 0.18 11.99 16.66
N SER A 399 -1.09 12.02 17.06
CA SER A 399 -1.74 13.22 17.57
C SER A 399 -1.27 13.56 18.98
N PHE A 400 -0.99 14.83 19.24
CA PHE A 400 -0.57 15.34 20.55
C PHE A 400 -1.09 16.76 20.83
N ILE A 401 -1.08 17.15 22.10
CA ILE A 401 -1.44 18.50 22.55
C ILE A 401 -0.45 19.03 23.59
N LEU A 402 -0.07 20.30 23.47
CA LEU A 402 0.91 21.04 24.27
C LEU A 402 2.36 20.54 24.18
N ASP A 403 2.57 19.22 24.15
CA ASP A 403 3.87 18.57 24.12
C ASP A 403 3.79 17.27 23.27
N PRO A 404 4.77 16.95 22.42
CA PRO A 404 4.78 15.70 21.65
C PRO A 404 4.66 14.41 22.47
N ALA A 405 5.04 14.44 23.76
CA ALA A 405 4.88 13.31 24.69
C ALA A 405 3.45 13.21 25.30
N CYS A 406 2.59 14.20 25.05
CA CYS A 406 1.20 14.21 25.49
C CYS A 406 0.28 13.73 24.36
N HIS A 407 0.20 12.41 24.22
CA HIS A 407 -0.53 11.77 23.12
C HIS A 407 -2.05 11.85 23.31
N LEU A 408 -2.74 12.12 22.21
CA LEU A 408 -4.20 12.13 22.14
C LEU A 408 -4.71 10.78 21.64
N GLY A 409 -5.87 10.38 22.15
CA GLY A 409 -6.59 9.20 21.69
C GLY A 409 -8.09 9.40 21.70
N GLY A 410 -8.79 8.51 20.99
CA GLY A 410 -10.24 8.41 21.03
C GLY A 410 -10.89 8.27 19.67
N GLN A 411 -12.17 7.91 19.74
CA GLN A 411 -13.00 7.69 18.57
C GLN A 411 -14.36 8.36 18.73
N PHE A 412 -15.00 8.67 17.61
CA PHE A 412 -16.41 9.03 17.59
C PHE A 412 -17.17 8.15 16.62
N GLY A 413 -18.46 8.03 16.85
CA GLY A 413 -19.39 7.29 16.01
C GLY A 413 -20.71 8.02 15.93
N MET A 414 -21.23 8.15 14.71
CA MET A 414 -22.58 8.58 14.42
C MET A 414 -23.29 7.48 13.64
N ARG A 415 -24.54 7.19 14.01
CA ARG A 415 -25.42 6.28 13.28
C ARG A 415 -26.79 6.89 13.13
N TYR A 416 -27.40 6.69 11.98
CA TYR A 416 -28.79 7.01 11.73
C TYR A 416 -29.42 5.93 10.84
N TRP A 417 -30.53 5.36 11.29
CA TRP A 417 -31.27 4.35 10.53
C TRP A 417 -32.58 4.92 10.04
N PHE A 418 -32.93 4.63 8.79
CA PHE A 418 -34.10 5.19 8.11
C PHE A 418 -34.70 4.17 7.12
N GLY A 419 -35.81 4.53 6.48
CA GLY A 419 -36.40 3.75 5.40
C GLY A 419 -36.68 2.28 5.77
N ASN A 420 -36.06 1.35 5.04
CA ASN A 420 -36.27 -0.09 5.14
C ASN A 420 -35.58 -0.75 6.35
N SER A 421 -34.80 0.01 7.14
CA SER A 421 -34.11 -0.54 8.29
C SER A 421 -35.09 -1.00 9.38
N ILE A 422 -34.78 -2.12 10.03
CA ILE A 422 -35.51 -2.57 11.24
C ILE A 422 -35.36 -1.60 12.42
N TYR A 423 -34.37 -0.70 12.37
CA TYR A 423 -34.10 0.33 13.37
C TYR A 423 -34.53 1.73 12.91
N ALA A 424 -35.37 1.83 11.86
CA ALA A 424 -35.75 3.12 11.27
C ALA A 424 -36.25 4.13 12.33
N GLY A 425 -35.68 5.34 12.30
CA GLY A 425 -35.95 6.42 13.26
C GLY A 425 -35.01 6.46 14.47
N ASP A 426 -34.20 5.41 14.69
CA ASP A 426 -33.17 5.40 15.73
C ASP A 426 -31.90 6.13 15.25
N TRP A 427 -31.16 6.70 16.21
CA TRP A 427 -29.90 7.41 15.95
C TRP A 427 -29.04 7.46 17.20
N VAL A 428 -27.74 7.68 17.00
CA VAL A 428 -26.79 7.92 18.08
C VAL A 428 -25.64 8.78 17.57
N TYR A 429 -25.19 9.68 18.44
CA TYR A 429 -23.90 10.36 18.30
C TYR A 429 -23.12 10.15 19.59
N THR A 430 -21.91 9.61 19.48
CA THR A 430 -21.03 9.37 20.63
C THR A 430 -19.60 9.77 20.28
N VAL A 431 -18.92 10.38 21.23
CA VAL A 431 -17.50 10.69 21.21
C VAL A 431 -16.93 10.10 22.48
N GLY A 432 -15.97 9.19 22.39
CA GLY A 432 -15.44 8.53 23.58
C GLY A 432 -16.37 7.49 24.21
N GLY A 433 -17.46 7.07 23.55
CA GLY A 433 -18.37 6.04 24.08
C GLY A 433 -19.44 6.57 25.05
N TYR A 434 -19.95 5.69 25.93
CA TYR A 434 -21.15 5.94 26.75
C TYR A 434 -20.86 6.03 28.24
N HIS A 435 -21.85 6.42 29.04
CA HIS A 435 -21.78 6.33 30.49
C HIS A 435 -21.60 4.87 30.95
N PRO A 436 -20.77 4.55 31.97
CA PRO A 436 -20.51 3.16 32.42
C PRO A 436 -21.78 2.37 32.79
N ALA A 437 -22.76 3.05 33.40
CA ALA A 437 -24.06 2.45 33.74
C ALA A 437 -25.04 2.31 32.56
N TYR A 438 -24.75 2.91 31.40
CA TYR A 438 -25.62 2.86 30.23
C TYR A 438 -25.39 1.59 29.41
N LYS A 439 -26.46 0.84 29.15
CA LYS A 439 -26.42 -0.36 28.30
C LYS A 439 -26.78 0.03 26.87
N ALA A 440 -25.75 0.29 26.06
CA ALA A 440 -25.95 0.61 24.66
C ALA A 440 -26.60 -0.55 23.90
N PRO A 441 -27.60 -0.29 23.05
CA PRO A 441 -28.14 -1.28 22.11
C PRO A 441 -27.05 -1.87 21.19
N PRO A 442 -27.18 -3.13 20.72
CA PRO A 442 -26.16 -3.77 19.89
C PRO A 442 -25.85 -3.06 18.57
N GLN A 443 -26.79 -2.30 18.02
CA GLN A 443 -26.60 -1.56 16.76
C GLN A 443 -25.77 -0.28 16.93
N TYR A 444 -25.54 0.19 18.17
CA TYR A 444 -24.78 1.40 18.44
C TYR A 444 -23.26 1.13 18.35
N PRO A 445 -22.45 2.11 17.92
CA PRO A 445 -21.01 1.92 17.77
C PRO A 445 -20.32 1.80 19.12
N VAL A 446 -19.23 1.05 19.15
CA VAL A 446 -18.30 0.99 20.28
C VAL A 446 -17.12 1.89 19.95
N CYS A 447 -16.88 2.90 20.79
CA CYS A 447 -15.82 3.89 20.58
C CYS A 447 -14.84 3.87 21.76
N ASP A 448 -13.54 3.98 21.45
CA ASP A 448 -12.51 4.21 22.46
C ASP A 448 -12.72 5.58 23.11
N ARG A 449 -12.48 5.67 24.43
CA ARG A 449 -12.55 6.93 25.20
C ARG A 449 -11.70 8.02 24.53
N LEU A 450 -12.19 9.26 24.55
CA LEU A 450 -11.28 10.39 24.35
C LEU A 450 -10.25 10.34 25.46
N SER A 451 -8.97 10.46 25.13
CA SER A 451 -7.92 10.34 26.13
C SER A 451 -6.74 11.27 25.88
N ILE A 452 -6.08 11.59 26.97
CA ILE A 452 -4.72 12.15 26.97
C ILE A 452 -3.83 11.17 27.74
N SER A 453 -2.61 10.98 27.26
CA SER A 453 -1.59 10.20 27.94
C SER A 453 -0.27 10.96 27.87
N TRP A 454 0.17 11.48 29.00
CA TRP A 454 1.34 12.35 29.09
C TRP A 454 2.31 11.85 30.16
N SER A 455 3.52 11.49 29.73
CA SER A 455 4.64 11.28 30.65
C SER A 455 5.44 12.58 30.70
N ILE A 456 5.21 13.38 31.75
CA ILE A 456 5.84 14.70 31.90
C ILE A 456 7.34 14.54 32.14
N ASP A 457 7.70 13.58 33.00
CA ASP A 457 9.07 13.13 33.23
C ASP A 457 9.09 11.67 33.72
N SER A 458 10.24 11.19 34.21
CA SER A 458 10.38 9.81 34.72
C SER A 458 9.58 9.52 35.99
N ASN A 459 9.08 10.55 36.66
CA ASN A 459 8.48 10.50 37.98
C ASN A 459 7.00 10.90 37.95
N LEU A 460 6.53 11.69 36.98
CA LEU A 460 5.17 12.18 36.88
C LEU A 460 4.50 11.77 35.56
N SER A 461 3.38 11.06 35.68
CA SER A 461 2.51 10.74 34.55
C SER A 461 1.09 11.24 34.78
N VAL A 462 0.45 11.69 33.69
CA VAL A 462 -0.93 12.18 33.68
C VAL A 462 -1.68 11.43 32.59
N THR A 463 -2.81 10.85 32.95
CA THR A 463 -3.76 10.27 32.00
C THR A 463 -5.13 10.88 32.22
N GLY A 464 -5.85 11.14 31.15
CA GLY A 464 -7.22 11.62 31.21
C GLY A 464 -8.09 10.80 30.27
N SER A 465 -9.36 10.67 30.62
CA SER A 465 -10.37 10.08 29.76
C SER A 465 -11.64 10.92 29.78
N ALA A 466 -12.35 10.99 28.66
CA ALA A 466 -13.62 11.69 28.55
C ALA A 466 -14.55 10.98 27.57
N TYR A 467 -15.85 11.26 27.72
CA TYR A 467 -16.86 10.81 26.78
C TYR A 467 -18.08 11.75 26.76
N PHE A 468 -18.78 11.70 25.64
CA PHE A 468 -20.07 12.33 25.43
C PHE A 468 -20.91 11.43 24.53
N ALA A 469 -22.17 11.21 24.88
CA ALA A 469 -23.09 10.48 24.02
C ALA A 469 -24.50 11.05 24.09
N ILE A 470 -25.17 11.10 22.96
CA ILE A 470 -26.56 11.51 22.85
C ILE A 470 -27.32 10.56 21.93
N THR A 471 -28.51 10.20 22.39
CA THR A 471 -29.41 9.21 21.80
C THR A 471 -30.85 9.72 21.94
N PRO A 472 -31.84 9.14 21.25
CA PRO A 472 -33.24 9.48 21.47
C PRO A 472 -33.71 9.33 22.92
N LYS A 473 -33.06 8.46 23.71
CA LYS A 473 -33.49 8.12 25.08
C LYS A 473 -32.69 8.82 26.17
N ALA A 474 -31.47 9.25 25.88
CA ALA A 474 -30.55 9.73 26.91
C ALA A 474 -29.45 10.65 26.34
N ALA A 475 -28.96 11.54 27.20
CA ALA A 475 -27.73 12.31 27.03
C ALA A 475 -26.77 11.99 28.18
N MET A 476 -25.48 11.93 27.87
CA MET A 476 -24.45 11.43 28.76
C MET A 476 -23.18 12.22 28.53
N GLY A 477 -22.43 12.47 29.60
CA GLY A 477 -21.12 13.07 29.50
C GLY A 477 -20.34 12.81 30.77
N GLY A 478 -19.04 12.63 30.63
CA GLY A 478 -18.20 12.45 31.78
C GLY A 478 -16.72 12.44 31.43
N GLY A 479 -15.91 12.42 32.46
CA GLY A 479 -14.47 12.33 32.32
C GLY A 479 -13.77 12.07 33.64
N ALA A 480 -12.55 11.60 33.52
CA ALA A 480 -11.66 11.32 34.62
C ALA A 480 -10.25 11.80 34.31
N LEU A 481 -9.52 12.20 35.35
CA LEU A 481 -8.13 12.59 35.31
C LEU A 481 -7.40 11.83 36.41
N HIS A 482 -6.31 11.17 36.04
CA HIS A 482 -5.45 10.39 36.92
C HIS A 482 -4.02 10.89 36.76
N ALA A 483 -3.45 11.44 37.81
CA ALA A 483 -2.05 11.83 37.86
C ALA A 483 -1.32 11.02 38.93
N VAL A 484 -0.17 10.45 38.56
CA VAL A 484 0.64 9.60 39.44
C VAL A 484 2.05 10.15 39.49
N PHE A 485 2.54 10.37 40.71
CA PHE A 485 3.91 10.78 40.99
C PHE A 485 4.64 9.69 41.77
N SER A 486 5.85 9.34 41.36
CA SER A 486 6.70 8.37 42.03
C SER A 486 8.16 8.83 42.02
N LEU A 487 8.75 8.97 43.20
CA LEU A 487 10.15 9.36 43.38
C LEU A 487 10.77 8.52 44.50
N GLY A 488 11.31 7.36 44.13
CA GLY A 488 11.93 6.42 45.07
C GLY A 488 10.92 5.92 46.12
N PRO A 489 11.11 6.20 47.43
CA PRO A 489 10.17 5.79 48.48
C PRO A 489 8.88 6.63 48.54
N LEU A 490 8.81 7.76 47.83
CA LEU A 490 7.67 8.68 47.85
C LEU A 490 6.75 8.39 46.66
N ASP A 491 5.47 8.17 46.92
CA ASP A 491 4.42 8.07 45.91
C ASP A 491 3.28 9.05 46.20
N ALA A 492 2.65 9.58 45.16
CA ALA A 492 1.44 10.38 45.29
C ALA A 492 0.51 10.13 44.10
N HIS A 493 -0.79 10.23 44.35
CA HIS A 493 -1.80 10.14 43.29
C HIS A 493 -2.87 11.21 43.46
N PHE A 494 -3.41 11.63 42.33
CA PHE A 494 -4.57 12.50 42.22
C PHE A 494 -5.53 11.90 41.20
N ASP A 495 -6.72 11.54 41.65
CA ASP A 495 -7.80 11.02 40.81
C ASP A 495 -9.00 11.94 40.95
N ALA A 496 -9.49 12.47 39.83
CA ALA A 496 -10.73 13.25 39.79
C ALA A 496 -11.63 12.69 38.69
N TYR A 497 -12.93 12.60 38.94
CA TYR A 497 -13.89 12.19 37.92
C TYR A 497 -15.24 12.89 38.08
N ALA A 498 -15.97 13.00 36.99
CA ALA A 498 -17.34 13.47 36.94
C ALA A 498 -18.09 12.73 35.84
N ASP A 499 -19.18 12.05 36.17
CA ASP A 499 -20.04 11.31 35.24
C ASP A 499 -21.49 11.75 35.37
N PHE A 500 -22.13 12.03 34.24
CA PHE A 500 -23.52 12.46 34.16
C PHE A 500 -24.30 11.59 33.16
N LEU A 501 -25.51 11.18 33.57
CA LEU A 501 -26.47 10.44 32.77
C LEU A 501 -27.87 11.04 32.94
N ILE A 502 -28.42 11.53 31.84
CA ILE A 502 -29.80 12.04 31.74
C ILE A 502 -30.58 11.11 30.82
N THR A 503 -31.69 10.55 31.29
CA THR A 503 -32.67 9.81 30.47
C THR A 503 -33.91 10.67 30.26
N PHE A 504 -34.44 10.75 29.04
CA PHE A 504 -35.55 11.63 28.69
C PHE A 504 -36.92 11.02 28.96
N ASN A 505 -37.13 9.74 28.63
CA ASN A 505 -38.43 9.07 28.77
C ASN A 505 -38.44 8.05 29.92
N LYS A 506 -39.34 8.30 30.87
CA LYS A 506 -39.09 8.33 32.32
C LYS A 506 -37.85 9.17 32.66
N PHE A 507 -38.06 10.46 32.89
CA PHE A 507 -36.99 11.38 33.24
C PHE A 507 -36.21 10.87 34.46
N TYR A 508 -34.91 10.70 34.29
CA TYR A 508 -33.98 10.24 35.33
C TYR A 508 -32.64 10.95 35.14
N PHE A 509 -32.05 11.41 36.23
CA PHE A 509 -30.75 12.05 36.25
C PHE A 509 -29.87 11.41 37.31
N GLN A 510 -28.64 11.08 36.93
CA GLN A 510 -27.58 10.62 37.81
C GLN A 510 -26.34 11.46 37.53
N GLY A 511 -25.72 11.96 38.60
CA GLY A 511 -24.46 12.69 38.57
C GLY A 511 -23.56 12.18 39.69
N ASP A 512 -22.38 11.70 39.32
CA ASP A 512 -21.39 11.18 40.24
C ASP A 512 -20.11 11.98 40.06
N VAL A 513 -19.61 12.58 41.13
CA VAL A 513 -18.36 13.37 41.13
C VAL A 513 -17.51 12.92 42.29
N GLY A 514 -16.22 12.70 42.05
CA GLY A 514 -15.30 12.24 43.07
C GLY A 514 -13.90 12.82 42.91
N LEU A 515 -13.20 12.87 44.03
CA LEU A 515 -11.82 13.28 44.15
C LEU A 515 -11.13 12.36 45.16
N SER A 516 -10.00 11.76 44.76
CA SER A 516 -9.09 11.03 45.64
C SER A 516 -7.71 11.63 45.54
N VAL A 517 -7.09 11.89 46.69
CA VAL A 517 -5.72 12.38 46.76
C VAL A 517 -5.01 11.59 47.84
N GLY A 518 -3.87 11.02 47.52
CA GLY A 518 -3.06 10.25 48.46
C GLY A 518 -1.58 10.53 48.30
N VAL A 519 -0.86 10.41 49.40
CA VAL A 519 0.61 10.45 49.45
C VAL A 519 1.07 9.30 50.32
N GLY A 520 1.94 8.47 49.78
CA GLY A 520 2.57 7.34 50.46
C GLY A 520 4.07 7.55 50.60
N PHE A 521 4.63 6.99 51.67
CA PHE A 521 6.08 6.93 51.87
C PHE A 521 6.45 5.55 52.42
N THR A 522 7.22 4.80 51.64
CA THR A 522 7.68 3.46 52.03
C THR A 522 9.08 3.55 52.61
N MET A 523 9.20 3.24 53.91
CA MET A 523 10.50 3.08 54.57
C MET A 523 10.83 1.59 54.69
N ASP A 524 11.99 1.19 54.20
CA ASP A 524 12.59 -0.10 54.55
C ASP A 524 13.29 0.09 55.91
N LEU A 525 12.69 -0.44 56.98
CA LEU A 525 13.11 -0.24 58.38
C LEU A 525 14.06 -1.31 58.87
#